data_AF-A0AAU7ELW2-F1
#
_entry.id   AF-A0AAU7ELW2-F1
#
_cell.length_a   1.000
_cell.length_b   1.000
_cell.length_c   1.000
_cell.angle_alpha   90.00
_cell.angle_beta   90.00
_cell.angle_gamma   90.00
#
_symmetry.space_group_name_H-M   'P 1'
#
loop_
_entity.id
_entity.type
_entity.pdbx_description
1 polymer ?
#
loop_
_entity_poly.entity_id
_entity_poly.type
_entity_poly.pdbx_seq_one_letter_code
_entity_poly.pdbx_strand_id
1 'polypeptide(L)'
;MTTKANDCHTIGGFYGVNGKKLQRQYRDYLSEFKDWKDKPHAKEWLIFPENIGRCLSIDETALSKGELYTIITNKSAKGKKGAIVAILAGTKVEPIIKQLLKIPKSLRDKVKEITLDMAHSMKIIAKKCFPKAIQVTDRFHVT
;
A
#
# COMPACT_ATOMS: atom_id res chain seq x y z
N MET A 1 12.86 20.86 -11.92
CA MET A 1 11.70 20.17 -12.52
C MET A 1 10.53 20.30 -11.57
N THR A 2 9.41 20.85 -12.04
CA THR A 2 8.19 21.08 -11.25
C THR A 2 7.61 19.75 -10.77
N THR A 3 7.50 19.55 -9.46
CA THR A 3 6.99 18.33 -8.82
C THR A 3 5.46 18.31 -8.67
N LYS A 4 4.74 19.23 -9.31
CA LYS A 4 3.28 19.23 -9.31
C LYS A 4 2.78 18.03 -10.11
N ALA A 5 1.99 17.19 -9.46
CA ALA A 5 1.26 16.13 -10.13
C ALA A 5 0.28 16.76 -11.13
N ASN A 6 0.46 16.46 -12.42
CA ASN A 6 -0.46 16.91 -13.47
C ASN A 6 -1.49 15.82 -13.70
N ASP A 7 -2.76 16.17 -13.60
CA ASP A 7 -3.84 15.26 -13.94
C ASP A 7 -4.09 15.23 -15.46
N CYS A 8 -4.94 14.32 -15.91
CA CYS A 8 -5.29 14.20 -17.33
C CYS A 8 -5.95 15.48 -17.89
N HIS A 9 -6.54 16.32 -17.05
CA HIS A 9 -7.12 17.61 -17.47
C HIS A 9 -6.04 18.63 -17.80
N THR A 10 -5.03 18.73 -16.93
CA THR A 10 -3.88 19.60 -17.10
C THR A 10 -3.07 19.18 -18.33
N ILE A 11 -2.78 17.88 -18.46
CA ILE A 11 -2.08 17.33 -19.62
C ILE A 11 -2.90 17.56 -20.90
N GLY A 12 -4.19 17.25 -20.87
CA GLY A 12 -5.06 17.50 -22.01
C GLY A 12 -5.04 18.96 -22.46
N GLY A 13 -5.09 19.90 -21.51
CA GLY A 13 -4.98 21.33 -21.76
C GLY A 13 -3.68 21.74 -22.48
N PHE A 14 -2.53 21.19 -22.08
CA PHE A 14 -1.24 21.48 -22.74
C PHE A 14 -1.19 21.02 -24.20
N TYR A 15 -1.89 19.95 -24.55
CA TYR A 15 -1.85 19.34 -25.88
C TYR A 15 -3.11 19.59 -26.72
N GLY A 16 -4.02 20.46 -26.26
CA GLY A 16 -5.28 20.73 -26.96
C GLY A 16 -6.26 19.55 -26.99
N VAL A 17 -6.11 18.59 -26.08
CA VAL A 17 -6.94 17.39 -25.98
C VAL A 17 -7.93 17.52 -24.81
N ASN A 18 -9.16 17.05 -24.98
CA ASN A 18 -10.12 17.01 -23.89
C ASN A 18 -9.64 16.06 -22.77
N GLY A 19 -9.42 16.59 -21.55
CA GLY A 19 -8.90 15.84 -20.42
C GLY A 19 -9.71 14.62 -19.99
N LYS A 20 -11.05 14.69 -20.05
CA LYS A 20 -11.92 13.53 -19.75
C LYS A 20 -11.73 12.42 -20.78
N LYS A 21 -11.63 12.81 -22.06
CA LYS A 21 -11.37 11.86 -23.15
C LYS A 21 -9.98 11.22 -22.99
N LEU A 22 -8.98 12.02 -22.66
CA LEU A 22 -7.62 11.55 -22.38
C LEU A 22 -7.60 10.56 -21.21
N GLN A 23 -8.26 10.87 -20.10
CA GLN A 23 -8.36 9.97 -18.94
C GLN A 23 -9.02 8.64 -19.29
N ARG A 24 -10.14 8.69 -20.02
CA ARG A 24 -10.84 7.48 -20.47
C ARG A 24 -9.96 6.65 -21.41
N GLN A 25 -9.30 7.29 -22.37
CA GLN A 25 -8.40 6.60 -23.29
C GLN A 25 -7.23 5.95 -22.57
N TYR A 26 -6.63 6.68 -21.62
CA TYR A 26 -5.54 6.15 -20.81
C TYR A 26 -5.96 4.88 -20.07
N ARG A 27 -7.05 4.95 -19.30
CA ARG A 27 -7.59 3.79 -18.56
C ARG A 27 -7.99 2.64 -19.48
N ASP A 28 -8.72 2.92 -20.55
CA ASP A 28 -9.40 1.88 -21.33
C ASP A 28 -8.49 1.23 -22.38
N TYR A 29 -7.37 1.87 -22.76
CA TYR A 29 -6.52 1.44 -23.88
C TYR A 29 -5.01 1.60 -23.67
N LEU A 30 -4.51 2.57 -22.89
CA LEU A 30 -3.06 2.85 -22.81
C LEU A 30 -2.38 2.32 -21.55
N SER A 31 -3.13 2.12 -20.46
CA SER A 31 -2.56 1.81 -19.14
C SER A 31 -2.65 0.33 -18.78
N GLU A 32 -3.05 -0.54 -19.71
CA GLU A 32 -3.26 -1.98 -19.50
C GLU A 32 -4.23 -2.30 -18.36
N PHE A 33 -5.02 -1.32 -17.90
CA PHE A 33 -5.84 -1.47 -16.69
C PHE A 33 -6.89 -2.56 -16.84
N LYS A 34 -7.35 -2.84 -18.07
CA LYS A 34 -8.32 -3.92 -18.32
C LYS A 34 -7.74 -5.31 -18.09
N ASP A 35 -6.47 -5.48 -18.45
CA ASP A 35 -5.73 -6.76 -18.42
C ASP A 35 -4.85 -6.88 -17.17
N TRP A 36 -4.89 -5.87 -16.29
CA TRP A 36 -4.13 -5.88 -15.06
C TRP A 36 -4.52 -7.09 -14.20
N LYS A 37 -3.54 -7.98 -13.99
CA LYS A 37 -3.72 -9.26 -13.28
C LYS A 37 -4.42 -9.15 -11.92
N ASP A 38 -4.18 -8.05 -11.20
CA ASP A 38 -4.69 -7.87 -9.83
C ASP A 38 -6.08 -7.23 -9.82
N LYS A 39 -6.58 -6.74 -10.97
CA LYS A 39 -7.88 -6.07 -11.11
C LYS A 39 -9.05 -6.81 -10.43
N PRO A 40 -9.19 -8.16 -10.52
CA PRO A 40 -10.29 -8.87 -9.89
C PRO A 40 -10.36 -8.73 -8.36
N HIS A 41 -9.22 -8.49 -7.70
CA HIS A 41 -9.13 -8.40 -6.24
C HIS A 41 -8.51 -7.09 -5.74
N ALA A 42 -8.16 -6.16 -6.63
CA ALA A 42 -7.46 -4.91 -6.29
C ALA A 42 -8.24 -4.03 -5.30
N LYS A 43 -9.56 -4.20 -5.21
CA LYS A 43 -10.40 -3.53 -4.21
C LYS A 43 -10.18 -4.07 -2.79
N GLU A 44 -9.82 -5.34 -2.66
CA GLU A 44 -9.64 -6.01 -1.38
C GLU A 44 -8.19 -6.04 -0.93
N TRP A 45 -7.26 -6.32 -1.86
CA TRP A 45 -5.84 -6.41 -1.53
C TRP A 45 -4.94 -6.22 -2.75
N LEU A 46 -3.79 -5.60 -2.50
CA LEU A 46 -2.64 -5.52 -3.38
C LEU A 46 -1.39 -5.85 -2.58
N ILE A 47 -0.51 -6.71 -3.10
CA ILE A 47 0.72 -7.14 -2.43
C ILE A 47 1.88 -7.06 -3.41
N PHE A 48 2.98 -6.47 -2.97
CA PHE A 48 4.23 -6.30 -3.71
C PHE A 48 5.38 -6.91 -2.91
N PRO A 49 5.56 -8.24 -2.93
CA PRO A 49 6.58 -8.93 -2.11
C PRO A 49 8.01 -8.44 -2.39
N GLU A 50 8.27 -7.97 -3.61
CA GLU A 50 9.55 -7.39 -4.05
C GLU A 50 9.93 -6.13 -3.26
N ASN A 51 8.96 -5.43 -2.66
CA ASN A 51 9.19 -4.20 -1.91
C ASN A 51 9.55 -4.45 -0.44
N ILE A 52 9.58 -5.71 0.00
CA ILE A 52 9.91 -6.05 1.39
C ILE A 52 11.35 -5.67 1.73
N GLY A 53 11.48 -4.81 2.75
CA GLY A 53 12.74 -4.38 3.33
C GLY A 53 12.94 -4.87 4.77
N ARG A 54 14.05 -4.46 5.37
CA ARG A 54 14.37 -4.79 6.79
C ARG A 54 13.49 -4.02 7.78
N CYS A 55 13.07 -2.81 7.43
CA CYS A 55 12.28 -1.93 8.30
C CYS A 55 10.95 -1.61 7.62
N LEU A 56 9.85 -2.06 8.21
CA LEU A 56 8.50 -1.81 7.71
C LEU A 56 7.70 -0.91 8.66
N SER A 57 6.62 -0.30 8.16
CA SER A 57 5.54 0.26 8.97
C SER A 57 4.21 -0.42 8.66
N ILE A 58 3.31 -0.47 9.62
CA ILE A 58 1.89 -0.82 9.44
C ILE A 58 1.08 0.40 9.88
N ASP A 59 0.26 0.91 8.98
CA ASP A 59 -0.55 2.10 9.19
C ASP A 59 -2.01 1.82 8.78
N GLU A 60 -2.97 2.41 9.50
CA GLU A 60 -4.38 2.44 9.09
C GLU A 60 -4.68 3.81 8.44
N THR A 61 -5.27 3.81 7.25
CA THR A 61 -5.54 5.04 6.49
C THR A 61 -6.97 5.05 5.98
N ALA A 62 -7.67 6.17 6.20
CA ALA A 62 -8.97 6.44 5.61
C ALA A 62 -8.79 7.22 4.29
N LEU A 63 -9.17 6.63 3.14
CA LEU A 63 -8.95 7.24 1.83
C LEU A 63 -10.15 8.04 1.30
N SER A 64 -11.35 7.85 1.86
CA SER A 64 -12.54 8.73 1.84
C SER A 64 -13.80 7.91 2.14
N LYS A 65 -14.94 8.56 2.46
CA LYS A 65 -16.27 7.93 2.61
C LYS A 65 -16.33 6.70 3.54
N GLY A 66 -15.50 6.68 4.60
CA GLY A 66 -15.47 5.61 5.58
C GLY A 66 -14.72 4.33 5.14
N GLU A 67 -14.06 4.34 3.99
CA GLU A 67 -13.18 3.24 3.59
C GLU A 67 -11.86 3.31 4.35
N LEU A 68 -11.63 2.31 5.22
CA LEU A 68 -10.38 2.11 5.94
C LEU A 68 -9.52 1.08 5.22
N TYR A 69 -8.22 1.34 5.17
CA TYR A 69 -7.24 0.42 4.62
C TYR A 69 -6.09 0.24 5.61
N THR A 70 -5.55 -0.97 5.70
CA THR A 70 -4.25 -1.23 6.32
C THR A 70 -3.18 -1.22 5.24
N ILE A 71 -2.19 -0.35 5.39
CA ILE A 71 -1.08 -0.18 4.46
C ILE A 71 0.20 -0.64 5.15
N ILE A 72 1.00 -1.44 4.44
CA ILE A 72 2.34 -1.81 4.87
C ILE A 72 3.34 -1.11 3.97
N THR A 73 4.26 -0.36 4.57
CA THR A 73 5.30 0.34 3.81
C THR A 73 6.71 -0.06 4.22
N ASN A 74 7.64 -0.01 3.27
CA ASN A 74 9.07 -0.14 3.49
C ASN A 74 9.67 1.24 3.76
N LYS A 75 10.07 1.48 5.01
CA LYS A 75 10.60 2.77 5.47
C LYS A 75 11.89 3.15 4.75
N SER A 76 12.66 2.16 4.27
CA SER A 76 13.93 2.37 3.57
C SER A 76 13.73 3.10 2.23
N ALA A 77 12.55 2.96 1.60
CA ALA A 77 12.22 3.61 0.35
C ALA A 77 11.85 5.10 0.52
N LYS A 78 11.66 5.59 1.75
CA LYS A 78 11.38 7.01 2.07
C LYS A 78 10.22 7.59 1.25
N GLY A 79 9.14 6.83 1.09
CA GLY A 79 7.94 7.24 0.33
C GLY A 79 8.11 7.25 -1.19
N LYS A 80 9.23 6.77 -1.73
CA LYS A 80 9.49 6.69 -3.17
C LYS A 80 9.04 5.34 -3.75
N LYS A 81 9.32 5.12 -5.04
CA LYS A 81 9.10 3.83 -5.71
C LYS A 81 9.66 2.68 -4.85
N GLY A 82 8.84 1.66 -4.63
CA GLY A 82 9.18 0.51 -3.79
C GLY A 82 8.82 0.67 -2.31
N ALA A 83 8.15 1.77 -1.92
CA ALA A 83 7.69 1.94 -0.54
C ALA A 83 6.49 1.08 -0.20
N ILE A 84 5.56 0.82 -1.12
CA ILE A 84 4.32 0.10 -0.79
C ILE A 84 4.56 -1.41 -0.85
N VAL A 85 4.44 -2.10 0.28
CA VAL A 85 4.53 -3.57 0.36
C VAL A 85 3.16 -4.21 0.22
N ALA A 86 2.14 -3.63 0.88
CA ALA A 86 0.77 -4.11 0.77
C ALA A 86 -0.24 -2.98 1.00
N ILE A 87 -1.39 -3.08 0.32
CA ILE A 87 -2.60 -2.28 0.58
C ILE A 87 -3.73 -3.29 0.78
N LEU A 88 -4.42 -3.20 1.92
CA LEU A 88 -5.42 -4.18 2.35
C LEU A 88 -6.67 -3.45 2.78
N ALA A 89 -7.84 -3.88 2.29
CA ALA A 89 -9.12 -3.28 2.66
C ALA A 89 -9.54 -3.69 4.08
N GLY A 90 -9.96 -2.70 4.87
CA GLY A 90 -10.38 -2.86 6.26
C GLY A 90 -9.21 -2.97 7.25
N THR A 91 -9.57 -3.14 8.52
CA THR A 91 -8.66 -3.20 9.67
C THR A 91 -8.78 -4.51 10.45
N LYS A 92 -9.65 -5.42 9.98
CA LYS A 92 -9.88 -6.72 10.62
C LYS A 92 -8.64 -7.60 10.47
N VAL A 93 -8.23 -8.20 11.58
CA VAL A 93 -6.97 -8.92 11.72
C VAL A 93 -6.90 -10.16 10.83
N GLU A 94 -7.95 -10.99 10.81
CA GLU A 94 -7.93 -12.29 10.13
C GLU A 94 -7.83 -12.16 8.60
N PRO A 95 -8.64 -11.31 7.92
CA PRO A 95 -8.49 -11.09 6.49
C PRO A 95 -7.10 -10.58 6.12
N ILE A 96 -6.56 -9.62 6.89
CA ILE A 96 -5.23 -9.04 6.65
C ILE A 96 -4.16 -10.13 6.73
N ILE A 97 -4.14 -10.92 7.80
CA ILE A 97 -3.17 -11.99 7.98
C ILE A 97 -3.24 -13.00 6.84
N LYS A 98 -4.47 -13.40 6.44
CA LYS A 98 -4.66 -14.33 5.32
C LYS A 98 -3.97 -13.84 4.04
N GLN A 99 -4.07 -12.54 3.74
CA GLN A 99 -3.41 -11.97 2.56
C GLN A 99 -1.90 -11.87 2.75
N LEU A 100 -1.41 -11.37 3.90
CA LEU A 100 0.03 -11.24 4.15
C LEU A 100 0.78 -12.57 4.18
N LEU A 101 0.12 -13.66 4.56
CA LEU A 101 0.71 -15.00 4.52
C LEU A 101 0.94 -15.53 3.09
N LYS A 102 0.38 -14.89 2.06
CA LYS A 102 0.75 -15.17 0.66
C LYS A 102 2.20 -14.76 0.35
N ILE A 103 2.76 -13.83 1.12
CA ILE A 103 4.18 -13.48 1.03
C ILE A 103 5.01 -14.67 1.55
N PRO A 104 6.00 -15.16 0.78
CA PRO A 104 6.89 -16.23 1.21
C PRO A 104 7.51 -15.98 2.58
N LYS A 105 7.52 -17.01 3.43
CA LYS A 105 8.11 -16.93 4.78
C LYS A 105 9.55 -16.43 4.74
N SER A 106 10.33 -16.83 3.74
CA SER A 106 11.73 -16.40 3.55
C SER A 106 11.88 -14.88 3.37
N LEU A 107 10.88 -14.19 2.82
CA LEU A 107 10.88 -12.73 2.72
C LEU A 107 10.41 -12.09 4.02
N ARG A 108 9.33 -12.62 4.63
CA ARG A 108 8.81 -12.12 5.91
C ARG A 108 9.84 -12.20 7.04
N ASP A 109 10.64 -13.25 7.04
CA ASP A 109 11.72 -13.48 8.01
C ASP A 109 12.92 -12.51 7.85
N LYS A 110 13.01 -11.76 6.73
CA LYS A 110 14.04 -10.71 6.53
C LYS A 110 13.72 -9.42 7.27
N VAL A 111 12.45 -9.20 7.62
CA VAL A 111 12.01 -8.02 8.36
C VAL A 111 12.60 -8.08 9.77
N LYS A 112 13.28 -7.01 10.16
CA LYS A 112 13.98 -6.85 11.46
C LYS A 112 13.22 -5.95 12.40
N GLU A 113 12.54 -4.95 11.86
CA GLU A 113 11.77 -3.99 12.63
C GLU A 113 10.46 -3.70 11.91
N ILE A 114 9.39 -3.58 12.70
CA ILE A 114 8.10 -3.12 12.21
C ILE A 114 7.56 -2.04 13.16
N THR A 115 7.39 -0.83 12.62
CA THR A 115 6.76 0.29 13.33
C THR A 115 5.25 0.18 13.20
N LEU A 116 4.51 0.33 14.30
CA LEU A 116 3.05 0.25 14.32
C LEU A 116 2.47 1.06 15.48
N ASP A 117 1.20 1.44 15.35
CA ASP A 117 0.48 2.14 16.42
C ASP A 117 0.13 1.21 17.58
N MET A 118 -0.33 1.79 18.69
CA MET A 118 -0.67 1.03 19.90
C MET A 118 -1.90 0.11 19.75
N ALA A 119 -2.57 0.14 18.59
CA ALA A 119 -3.73 -0.70 18.27
C ALA A 119 -3.41 -2.21 18.42
N HIS A 120 -4.26 -2.93 19.15
CA HIS A 120 -4.07 -4.36 19.40
C HIS A 120 -4.09 -5.19 18.11
N SER A 121 -4.91 -4.79 17.13
CA SER A 121 -5.00 -5.40 15.80
C SER A 121 -3.64 -5.44 15.11
N MET A 122 -2.94 -4.31 15.05
CA MET A 122 -1.63 -4.18 14.40
C MET A 122 -0.57 -5.05 15.06
N LYS A 123 -0.56 -5.11 16.40
CA LYS A 123 0.36 -5.97 17.16
C LYS A 123 0.18 -7.45 16.82
N ILE A 124 -1.08 -7.90 16.69
CA ILE A 124 -1.39 -9.28 16.30
C ILE A 124 -0.93 -9.56 14.86
N ILE A 125 -1.22 -8.64 13.94
CA ILE A 125 -0.82 -8.76 12.52
C ILE A 125 0.70 -8.88 12.41
N ALA A 126 1.44 -7.96 13.05
CA ALA A 126 2.90 -7.97 13.08
C ALA A 126 3.46 -9.27 13.65
N LYS A 127 2.95 -9.71 14.82
CA LYS A 127 3.41 -10.94 15.49
C LYS A 127 3.21 -12.19 14.63
N LYS A 128 2.06 -12.31 13.96
CA LYS A 128 1.74 -13.49 13.13
C LYS A 128 2.43 -13.46 11.77
N CYS A 129 2.55 -12.30 11.13
CA CYS A 129 3.09 -12.19 9.77
C CYS A 129 4.60 -12.02 9.75
N PHE A 130 5.18 -11.31 10.72
CA PHE A 130 6.61 -10.96 10.77
C PHE A 130 7.22 -11.36 12.12
N PRO A 131 7.26 -12.67 12.44
CA PRO A 131 7.58 -13.15 13.79
C PRO A 131 9.02 -12.87 14.25
N LYS A 132 9.94 -12.56 13.31
CA LYS A 132 11.34 -12.20 13.61
C LYS A 132 11.58 -10.70 13.73
N ALA A 133 10.56 -9.89 13.46
CA ALA A 133 10.66 -8.44 13.54
C ALA A 133 10.40 -7.96 14.98
N ILE A 134 11.22 -7.03 15.44
CA ILE A 134 10.97 -6.27 16.66
C ILE A 134 9.84 -5.28 16.38
N GLN A 135 8.83 -5.26 17.25
CA GLN A 135 7.73 -4.31 17.17
C GLN A 135 8.15 -3.02 17.88
N VAL A 136 8.10 -1.90 17.15
CA VAL A 136 8.40 -0.57 17.67
C VAL A 136 7.11 0.24 17.64
N THR A 137 6.70 0.75 18.81
CA THR A 137 5.52 1.60 18.90
C THR A 137 5.80 2.95 18.24
N ASP A 138 4.88 3.39 17.39
CA ASP A 138 4.91 4.76 16.88
C ASP A 138 4.59 5.77 18.01
N ARG A 139 5.45 6.77 18.18
CA ARG A 139 5.32 7.79 19.22
C ARG A 139 4.38 8.94 18.85
N PHE A 140 3.91 9.01 17.60
CA PHE A 140 2.96 10.05 17.17
C PHE A 140 1.51 9.78 17.63
N HIS A 141 1.23 8.57 18.11
CA HIS A 141 -0.08 8.17 18.63
C HIS A 141 -0.08 7.91 20.15
N VAL A 142 0.90 8.49 20.86
CA VAL A 142 0.94 8.48 22.34
C VAL A 142 0.17 9.70 22.82
N THR A 143 -1.09 9.48 23.22
CA THR A 143 -1.93 10.48 23.90
C THR A 143 -1.78 10.38 25.40
#